data_AF-A0A447CR17-F1
#
_entry.id   AF-A0A447CR17-F1
#
_cell.length_a   1.000
_cell.length_b   1.000
_cell.length_c   1.000
_cell.angle_alpha   90.00
_cell.angle_beta   90.00
_cell.angle_gamma   90.00
#
_symmetry.space_group_name_H-M   'P 1'
#
loop_
_entity.id
_entity.type
_entity.pdbx_description
1 polymer ?
#
loop_
_entity_poly.entity_id
_entity_poly.type
_entity_poly.pdbx_seq_one_letter_code
_entity_poly.pdbx_strand_id
1 'polypeptide(L)'
;MSIIVDTQTARPDVENFGITATYNLVDLKTGKPVVTDQAFSRVSYDIPGQQQRFARQRALRDAENRAAGVIAETVRSRLASYFVAGT
;
A
#
# COMPACT_ATOMS: atom_id res chain seq x y z
N MET A 1 -14.24 12.80 -0.52
CA MET A 1 -14.20 11.62 -1.42
C MET A 1 -15.20 11.87 -2.53
N SER A 2 -14.75 12.01 -3.77
CA SER A 2 -15.65 12.11 -4.94
C SER A 2 -15.37 10.92 -5.85
N ILE A 3 -16.41 10.14 -6.11
CA ILE A 3 -16.38 8.98 -6.98
C ILE A 3 -16.91 9.49 -8.34
N ILE A 4 -16.08 9.49 -9.38
CA ILE A 4 -16.56 9.68 -10.74
C ILE A 4 -17.20 8.35 -11.13
N VAL A 5 -18.52 8.33 -11.24
CA VAL A 5 -19.31 7.17 -11.71
C VAL A 5 -19.75 7.47 -13.14
N ASP A 6 -19.32 6.63 -14.09
CA ASP A 6 -19.84 6.61 -15.46
C ASP A 6 -21.27 6.03 -15.45
N THR A 7 -22.20 6.76 -16.07
CA THR A 7 -23.66 6.58 -15.96
C THR A 7 -24.26 5.56 -16.94
N GLN A 8 -23.49 4.76 -17.67
CA GLN A 8 -24.07 3.72 -18.55
C GLN A 8 -24.16 2.31 -17.96
N THR A 9 -23.38 1.96 -16.92
CA THR A 9 -23.40 0.58 -16.39
C THR A 9 -23.42 0.45 -14.86
N ALA A 10 -23.29 1.55 -14.10
CA ALA A 10 -23.24 1.55 -12.64
C ALA A 10 -22.22 0.56 -12.03
N ARG A 11 -21.21 0.16 -12.80
CA ARG A 11 -20.15 -0.77 -12.36
C ARG A 11 -18.87 0.03 -12.15
N PRO A 12 -18.18 -0.13 -11.01
CA PRO A 12 -16.88 0.49 -10.83
C PRO A 12 -15.89 -0.19 -11.80
N ASP A 13 -15.49 0.52 -12.85
CA ASP A 13 -14.39 0.11 -13.73
C ASP A 13 -13.03 0.22 -13.02
N VAL A 14 -12.98 0.97 -11.91
CA VAL A 14 -11.79 1.14 -11.07
C VAL A 14 -12.05 0.64 -9.65
N GLU A 15 -11.27 -0.34 -9.21
CA GLU A 15 -11.26 -0.81 -7.83
C GLU A 15 -10.03 -0.25 -7.09
N ASN A 16 -10.23 0.12 -5.83
CA ASN A 16 -9.18 0.76 -5.03
C ASN A 16 -8.69 -0.21 -3.96
N PHE A 17 -7.40 -0.55 -4.04
CA PHE A 17 -6.74 -1.46 -3.12
C PHE A 17 -5.81 -0.67 -2.18
N GLY A 18 -5.99 -0.87 -0.87
CA GLY A 18 -5.19 -0.19 0.15
C GLY A 18 -4.52 -1.21 1.07
N ILE A 19 -3.22 -1.03 1.31
CA ILE A 19 -2.48 -1.75 2.34
C ILE A 19 -2.09 -0.76 3.43
N THR A 20 -2.25 -1.19 4.67
CA THR A 20 -1.73 -0.50 5.86
C THR A 20 -0.82 -1.45 6.62
N ALA A 21 0.41 -1.03 6.88
CA ALA A 21 1.41 -1.81 7.60
C ALA A 21 1.88 -1.05 8.85
N THR A 22 1.79 -1.70 10.01
CA THR A 22 2.36 -1.22 11.27
C THR A 22 3.72 -1.88 11.50
N TYR A 23 4.71 -1.09 11.94
CA TYR A 23 6.07 -1.60 12.16
C TYR A 23 6.70 -0.98 13.41
N ASN A 24 7.57 -1.78 14.05
CA ASN A 24 8.33 -1.39 15.23
C ASN A 24 9.83 -1.60 14.97
N LEU A 25 10.64 -0.57 15.19
CA LEU A 25 12.09 -0.69 15.32
C LEU A 25 12.43 -0.98 16.77
N VAL A 26 13.16 -2.05 17.03
CA VAL A 26 13.54 -2.49 18.39
C VAL A 26 15.04 -2.38 18.54
N ASP A 27 15.50 -1.79 19.64
CA ASP A 27 16.91 -1.83 20.02
C ASP A 27 17.28 -3.24 20.50
N LEU A 28 18.27 -3.84 19.85
CA LEU A 28 18.76 -5.19 20.14
C LEU A 28 19.41 -5.32 21.52
N LYS A 29 19.94 -4.24 22.10
CA LYS A 29 20.57 -4.28 23.43
C LYS A 29 19.56 -4.26 24.56
N THR A 30 18.54 -3.41 24.45
CA THR A 30 17.55 -3.21 25.52
C THR A 30 16.25 -3.99 25.29
N GLY A 31 16.02 -4.48 24.07
CA GLY A 31 14.79 -5.15 23.66
C GLY A 31 13.58 -4.20 23.59
N LYS A 32 13.80 -2.89 23.69
CA LYS A 32 12.72 -1.89 23.73
C LYS A 32 12.44 -1.34 22.33
N PRO A 33 11.17 -1.08 21.98
CA PRO A 33 10.84 -0.40 20.74
C PRO A 33 11.34 1.06 20.82
N VAL A 34 12.16 1.45 19.86
CA VAL A 34 12.69 2.81 19.71
C VAL A 34 11.88 3.64 18.72
N VAL A 35 11.20 2.98 17.78
CA VAL A 35 10.26 3.61 16.84
C VAL A 35 9.06 2.69 16.66
N THR A 36 7.86 3.25 16.72
CA THR A 36 6.61 2.56 16.38
C THR A 36 5.85 3.47 15.43
N ASP A 37 5.54 2.99 14.24
CA ASP A 37 4.91 3.82 13.21
C ASP A 37 4.12 2.97 12.20
N GLN A 38 3.39 3.65 11.32
CA GLN A 38 2.51 3.05 10.34
C GLN A 38 2.77 3.65 8.95
N ALA A 39 2.83 2.78 7.95
CA ALA A 39 2.89 3.14 6.54
C ALA A 39 1.62 2.65 5.82
N PHE A 40 1.10 3.47 4.91
CA PHE A 40 -0.07 3.12 4.11
C PHE A 40 0.21 3.39 2.62
N SER A 41 -0.35 2.56 1.75
CA SER A 41 -0.32 2.77 0.31
C SER A 41 -1.66 2.43 -0.29
N ARG A 42 -2.08 3.23 -1.27
CA ARG A 42 -3.38 3.11 -1.92
C ARG A 42 -3.18 3.14 -3.42
N VAL A 43 -3.58 2.05 -4.07
CA VAL A 43 -3.36 1.81 -5.49
C VAL A 43 -4.71 1.50 -6.15
N SER A 44 -5.03 2.21 -7.22
CA SER A 44 -6.15 1.86 -8.08
C SER A 44 -5.73 0.85 -9.15
N TYR A 45 -6.63 -0.07 -9.46
CA TYR A 45 -6.50 -0.97 -10.61
C TYR A 45 -7.80 -1.02 -11.41
N ASP A 46 -7.67 -1.11 -12.72
CA ASP A 46 -8.77 -1.17 -13.67
C ASP A 46 -9.23 -2.64 -13.85
N ILE A 47 -10.54 -2.87 -13.92
CA ILE A 47 -11.14 -4.18 -14.16
C ILE A 47 -11.77 -4.18 -15.55
N PRO A 48 -11.07 -4.69 -16.59
CA PRO A 48 -11.61 -4.76 -17.93
C PRO A 48 -12.68 -5.86 -18.04
N GLY A 49 -13.94 -5.50 -17.75
CA GLY A 49 -15.13 -6.32 -17.96
C GLY A 49 -15.25 -7.59 -17.11
N GLN A 50 -16.49 -8.00 -16.82
CA GLN A 50 -16.83 -9.19 -16.00
C GLN A 50 -16.32 -10.53 -16.58
N GLN A 51 -15.89 -10.58 -17.84
CA GLN A 51 -15.54 -11.82 -18.54
C GLN A 51 -14.10 -12.29 -18.27
N GLN A 52 -13.19 -11.42 -17.81
CA GLN A 52 -11.77 -11.75 -17.67
C GLN A 52 -11.34 -11.89 -16.20
N ARG A 53 -11.90 -12.89 -15.49
CA ARG A 53 -11.57 -13.19 -14.08
C ARG A 53 -10.05 -13.34 -13.82
N PHE A 54 -9.31 -13.86 -14.79
CA PHE A 54 -7.85 -14.00 -14.71
C PHE A 54 -7.11 -12.65 -14.86
N ALA A 55 -7.61 -11.74 -15.70
CA ALA A 55 -7.06 -10.39 -15.84
C ALA A 55 -7.25 -9.61 -14.53
N ARG A 56 -8.41 -9.74 -13.89
CA ARG A 56 -8.68 -9.15 -12.57
C ARG A 56 -7.71 -9.67 -11.50
N GLN A 57 -7.50 -10.99 -11.40
CA GLN A 57 -6.56 -11.56 -10.43
C GLN A 57 -5.11 -11.12 -10.66
N ARG A 58 -4.72 -10.87 -11.92
CA ARG A 58 -3.39 -10.38 -12.26
C ARG A 58 -3.25 -8.89 -11.93
N ALA A 59 -4.26 -8.09 -12.23
CA ALA A 59 -4.30 -6.67 -11.90
C ALA A 59 -4.25 -6.44 -10.37
N LEU A 60 -4.95 -7.27 -9.60
CA LEU A 60 -4.91 -7.24 -8.14
C LEU A 60 -3.51 -7.57 -7.61
N ARG A 61 -2.88 -8.64 -8.09
CA ARG A 61 -1.50 -9.00 -7.69
C ARG A 61 -0.47 -7.92 -8.06
N ASP A 62 -0.63 -7.29 -9.22
CA ASP A 62 0.20 -6.15 -9.62
C ASP A 62 0.01 -4.96 -8.67
N ALA A 63 -1.24 -4.62 -8.35
CA ALA A 63 -1.56 -3.56 -7.40
C ALA A 63 -1.00 -3.85 -6.00
N GLU A 64 -1.07 -5.10 -5.54
CA GLU A 64 -0.46 -5.57 -4.30
C GLU A 64 1.06 -5.37 -4.29
N ASN A 65 1.76 -5.82 -5.34
CA ASN A 65 3.21 -5.67 -5.43
C ASN A 65 3.64 -4.19 -5.46
N ARG A 66 2.91 -3.35 -6.20
CA ARG A 66 3.16 -1.89 -6.22
C ARG A 66 2.90 -1.26 -4.85
N ALA A 67 1.80 -1.62 -4.20
CA ALA A 67 1.48 -1.12 -2.86
C ALA A 67 2.55 -1.52 -1.84
N ALA A 68 2.99 -2.78 -1.88
CA ALA A 68 4.05 -3.31 -1.02
C ALA A 68 5.39 -2.59 -1.24
N GLY A 69 5.76 -2.33 -2.50
CA GLY A 69 6.97 -1.57 -2.83
C GLY A 69 6.98 -0.15 -2.26
N VAL A 70 5.85 0.56 -2.37
CA VAL A 70 5.69 1.91 -1.81
C VAL A 70 5.78 1.90 -0.28
N ILE A 71 5.16 0.92 0.38
CA ILE A 71 5.25 0.75 1.83
C ILE A 71 6.70 0.49 2.24
N ALA A 72 7.38 -0.44 1.58
CA ALA A 72 8.77 -0.77 1.88
C ALA A 72 9.70 0.44 1.74
N GLU A 73 9.52 1.27 0.71
CA GLU A 73 10.29 2.50 0.51
C GLU A 73 9.99 3.53 1.61
N THR A 74 8.72 3.69 1.97
CA THR A 74 8.31 4.61 3.05
C THR A 74 8.94 4.21 4.39
N VAL A 75 8.88 2.93 4.73
CA VAL A 75 9.50 2.38 5.95
C VAL A 75 11.01 2.60 5.91
N ARG A 76 11.67 2.26 4.80
CA ARG A 76 13.12 2.46 4.61
C ARG A 76 13.52 3.91 4.80
N SER A 77 12.82 4.85 4.16
CA SER A 77 13.12 6.28 4.27
C SER A 77 12.98 6.79 5.70
N ARG A 78 11.94 6.35 6.44
CA ARG A 78 11.74 6.75 7.84
C ARG A 78 12.80 6.18 8.76
N LEU A 79 13.17 4.91 8.58
CA LEU A 79 14.26 4.29 9.34
C LEU A 79 15.60 4.95 9.03
N ALA A 80 15.90 5.23 7.76
CA ALA A 80 17.11 5.95 7.37
C ALA A 80 17.16 7.35 8.02
N SER A 81 16.05 8.09 7.99
CA SER A 81 15.95 9.38 8.68
C SER A 81 16.19 9.26 10.18
N TYR A 82 15.67 8.22 10.84
CA TYR A 82 15.91 7.97 12.26
C TYR A 82 17.41 7.77 12.55
N PHE A 83 18.10 6.97 11.75
CA PHE A 83 19.54 6.74 11.93
C PHE A 83 20.40 7.96 11.59
N VAL A 84 20.01 8.77 10.61
CA VAL A 84 20.73 10.01 10.26
C VAL A 84 20.53 11.11 11.31
N ALA A 85 19.36 11.19 11.94
CA ALA A 85 19.05 12.21 12.93
C ALA A 85 19.90 12.09 14.22
N GLY A 86 20.60 10.97 14.45
CA GLY A 86 21.63 10.85 15.47
C GLY A 86 21.13 11.02 16.90
N THR A 87 20.05 10.31 17.27
CA THR A 87 19.63 10.18 18.69
C THR A 87 20.52 9.21 19.45
#